data_AF-A0A1M6T6X5-F1
#
_entry.id   AF-A0A1M6T6X5-F1
#
_cell.length_a   1.000
_cell.length_b   1.000
_cell.length_c   1.000
_cell.angle_alpha   90.00
_cell.angle_beta   90.00
_cell.angle_gamma   90.00
#
_symmetry.space_group_name_H-M   'P 1'
#
loop_
_entity.id
_entity.type
_entity.pdbx_description
1 polymer ?
#
loop_
_entity_poly.entity_id
_entity_poly.type
_entity_poly.pdbx_seq_one_letter_code
_entity_poly.pdbx_strand_id
1 'polypeptide(L)'
;MASPMAVAVMTKKALELAEDKRVRTLLASIAAGIVIVMLIPLLVVVSIFNTQASFSQEVARIVFDGGPIPTDIDAELSKAMEEMIDAFEELDQTIESLEEEGFDDIKVKSFFYILYFAKDLTDFDEEFYAGLVDCFVDKDEDNEIYEELEDYLSYEFTETEKMEIRNLYLFIKYGYSATDKITGIPGEAFNDATFAQLMQEATKYIGFPYQWGGSTPETSFDCSGFVCWVYTHSGVHNLPRTSAQQIYNQCTPVSKDEVKPGDLVFFTGTYQSSNPVTHIGIYVGDNQMLHCGDPIGYANLGNSYWVKHFYGFGRL
;
A
#
# COMPACT_ATOMS: atom_id res chain seq x y z
N MET A 1 -14.59 2.32 -51.69
CA MET A 1 -14.41 3.78 -51.60
C MET A 1 -15.75 4.41 -51.23
N ALA A 2 -15.90 4.93 -50.01
CA ALA A 2 -17.11 5.66 -49.62
C ALA A 2 -17.04 7.11 -50.14
N SER A 3 -18.20 7.69 -50.49
CA SER A 3 -18.35 8.93 -51.27
C SER A 3 -17.99 10.22 -50.51
N PRO A 4 -17.46 11.27 -51.17
CA PRO A 4 -16.96 12.51 -50.56
C PRO A 4 -18.01 13.32 -49.78
N MET A 5 -19.30 13.19 -50.09
CA MET A 5 -20.37 13.92 -49.39
C MET A 5 -20.67 13.37 -47.98
N ALA A 6 -20.39 12.09 -47.73
CA ALA A 6 -20.55 11.51 -46.39
C ALA A 6 -19.44 11.97 -45.42
N VAL A 7 -18.25 12.27 -45.96
CA VAL A 7 -17.10 12.74 -45.19
C VAL A 7 -17.29 14.18 -44.71
N ALA A 8 -17.93 15.04 -45.51
CA ALA A 8 -18.13 16.46 -45.20
C ALA A 8 -19.20 16.74 -44.12
N VAL A 9 -20.26 15.91 -44.06
CA VAL A 9 -21.29 16.04 -43.01
C VAL A 9 -20.80 15.46 -41.67
N MET A 10 -19.96 14.42 -41.71
CA MET A 10 -19.29 13.85 -40.53
C MET A 10 -18.27 14.80 -39.92
N THR A 11 -17.53 15.55 -40.75
CA THR A 11 -16.53 16.53 -40.27
C THR A 11 -17.18 17.73 -39.59
N LYS A 12 -18.35 18.17 -40.05
CA LYS A 12 -19.04 19.31 -39.43
C LYS A 12 -19.71 18.95 -38.09
N LYS A 13 -20.28 17.75 -37.97
CA LYS A 13 -20.78 17.23 -36.68
C LYS A 13 -19.66 16.92 -35.68
N ALA A 14 -18.47 16.53 -36.15
CA ALA A 14 -17.30 16.33 -35.29
C ALA A 14 -16.72 17.65 -34.75
N LEU A 15 -16.84 18.74 -35.52
CA LEU A 15 -16.38 20.07 -35.10
C LEU A 15 -17.32 20.71 -34.07
N GLU A 16 -18.65 20.54 -34.21
CA GLU A 16 -19.63 21.04 -33.23
C GLU A 16 -19.62 20.24 -31.90
N LEU A 17 -19.06 19.01 -31.88
CA LEU A 17 -18.86 18.20 -30.66
C LEU A 17 -17.59 18.56 -29.88
N ALA A 18 -16.67 19.36 -30.45
CA ALA A 18 -15.34 19.61 -29.90
C ALA A 18 -15.24 20.81 -28.95
N GLU A 19 -16.34 21.55 -28.75
CA GLU A 19 -16.29 22.85 -28.08
C GLU A 19 -16.97 22.89 -26.69
N ASP A 20 -17.36 21.74 -26.10
CA ASP A 20 -17.90 21.69 -24.71
C ASP A 20 -17.22 20.58 -23.85
N LYS A 21 -16.62 20.99 -22.71
CA LYS A 21 -15.52 20.34 -21.97
C LYS A 21 -15.86 18.95 -21.40
N ARG A 22 -17.16 18.69 -21.17
CA ARG A 22 -17.69 17.40 -20.67
C ARG A 22 -17.97 16.37 -21.77
N VAL A 23 -17.90 16.74 -23.05
CA VAL A 23 -18.06 15.80 -24.18
C VAL A 23 -16.82 14.87 -24.32
N ARG A 24 -15.67 15.23 -23.73
CA ARG A 24 -14.55 14.29 -23.43
C ARG A 24 -14.89 13.33 -22.29
N THR A 25 -15.57 13.79 -21.24
CA THR A 25 -16.12 13.00 -20.11
C THR A 25 -17.13 11.93 -20.55
N LEU A 26 -17.48 11.85 -21.84
CA LEU A 26 -18.49 10.95 -22.39
C LEU A 26 -17.99 10.04 -23.54
N LEU A 27 -16.78 10.25 -24.07
CA LEU A 27 -16.06 9.09 -24.65
C LEU A 27 -15.73 8.05 -23.54
N ALA A 28 -15.96 8.42 -22.27
CA ALA A 28 -16.02 7.63 -21.06
C ALA A 28 -17.13 6.54 -20.98
N SER A 29 -17.48 5.86 -22.06
CA SER A 29 -18.39 4.69 -21.95
C SER A 29 -18.15 3.58 -22.97
N ILE A 30 -17.14 3.68 -23.85
CA ILE A 30 -17.08 2.81 -25.05
C ILE A 30 -16.01 1.70 -24.99
N ALA A 31 -15.04 1.74 -24.07
CA ALA A 31 -14.32 0.52 -23.63
C ALA A 31 -14.91 -0.02 -22.30
N ALA A 32 -16.24 0.01 -22.23
CA ALA A 32 -17.19 -0.17 -21.11
C ALA A 32 -17.09 -1.44 -20.24
N GLY A 33 -15.90 -2.01 -20.00
CA GLY A 33 -15.78 -3.17 -19.12
C GLY A 33 -14.46 -3.33 -18.39
N ILE A 34 -13.44 -2.52 -18.69
CA ILE A 34 -12.08 -2.79 -18.19
C ILE A 34 -11.64 -1.73 -17.18
N VAL A 35 -11.79 -0.42 -17.43
CA VAL A 35 -11.20 0.59 -16.53
C VAL A 35 -12.16 1.17 -15.49
N ILE A 36 -13.47 1.28 -15.78
CA ILE A 36 -14.46 1.71 -14.75
C ILE A 36 -14.74 0.56 -13.74
N VAL A 37 -14.43 -0.69 -14.11
CA VAL A 37 -14.35 -1.82 -13.18
C VAL A 37 -13.03 -1.81 -12.38
N MET A 38 -12.02 -1.03 -12.79
CA MET A 38 -10.68 -1.02 -12.17
C MET A 38 -10.46 0.05 -11.09
N LEU A 39 -11.33 1.04 -10.92
CA LEU A 39 -11.10 2.10 -9.93
C LEU A 39 -12.16 2.24 -8.82
N ILE A 40 -13.34 1.62 -8.93
CA ILE A 40 -14.45 1.88 -7.97
C ILE A 40 -15.16 0.58 -7.46
N PRO A 41 -14.87 -0.62 -8.00
CA PRO A 41 -15.18 -1.85 -7.23
C PRO A 41 -14.19 -3.03 -7.43
N LEU A 42 -12.87 -2.84 -7.22
CA LEU A 42 -11.86 -3.89 -7.49
C LEU A 42 -11.08 -4.41 -6.26
N LEU A 43 -11.71 -4.54 -5.10
CA LEU A 43 -11.22 -5.45 -4.04
C LEU A 43 -11.88 -6.84 -4.06
N VAL A 44 -12.97 -7.02 -4.82
CA VAL A 44 -13.75 -8.27 -4.78
C VAL A 44 -13.45 -9.25 -5.95
N VAL A 45 -12.72 -8.85 -7.01
CA VAL A 45 -12.60 -9.71 -8.24
C VAL A 45 -11.18 -10.14 -8.66
N VAL A 46 -10.08 -9.70 -8.05
CA VAL A 46 -8.74 -10.13 -8.54
C VAL A 46 -8.29 -11.44 -7.89
N SER A 47 -8.81 -12.54 -8.42
CA SER A 47 -8.27 -13.89 -8.23
C SER A 47 -7.57 -14.43 -9.48
N ILE A 48 -7.36 -13.62 -10.53
CA ILE A 48 -6.97 -14.16 -11.85
C ILE A 48 -5.75 -13.50 -12.53
N PHE A 49 -5.27 -12.28 -12.22
CA PHE A 49 -4.04 -11.76 -12.84
C PHE A 49 -3.20 -10.86 -11.90
N ASN A 50 -1.99 -11.32 -11.54
CA ASN A 50 -1.05 -10.66 -10.62
C ASN A 50 -0.36 -9.39 -11.15
N THR A 51 -0.54 -9.00 -12.42
CA THR A 51 0.22 -7.89 -13.06
C THR A 51 -0.51 -6.54 -13.12
N GLN A 52 -1.84 -6.51 -12.95
CA GLN A 52 -2.61 -5.25 -13.00
C GLN A 52 -2.67 -4.54 -11.64
N ALA A 53 -2.69 -5.30 -10.54
CA ALA A 53 -2.67 -4.74 -9.18
C ALA A 53 -1.37 -3.97 -8.88
N SER A 54 -0.23 -4.39 -9.44
CA SER A 54 1.04 -3.68 -9.29
C SER A 54 1.06 -2.34 -10.03
N PHE A 55 0.28 -2.19 -11.12
CA PHE A 55 0.27 -0.99 -11.93
C PHE A 55 -0.53 0.14 -11.27
N SER A 56 -1.74 -0.14 -10.76
CA SER A 56 -2.55 0.86 -10.06
C SER A 56 -1.88 1.42 -8.80
N GLN A 57 -1.11 0.57 -8.12
CA GLN A 57 -0.35 0.95 -6.95
C GLN A 57 0.87 1.79 -7.26
N GLU A 58 1.54 1.50 -8.38
CA GLU A 58 2.63 2.33 -8.88
C GLU A 58 2.08 3.71 -9.27
N VAL A 59 0.89 3.78 -9.88
CA VAL A 59 0.20 5.05 -10.15
C VAL A 59 -0.07 5.81 -8.85
N ALA A 60 -0.66 5.17 -7.83
CA ALA A 60 -0.92 5.82 -6.55
C ALA A 60 0.38 6.30 -5.88
N ARG A 61 1.46 5.50 -5.89
CA ARG A 61 2.78 5.94 -5.40
C ARG A 61 3.32 7.13 -6.18
N ILE A 62 3.26 7.10 -7.51
CA ILE A 62 3.74 8.19 -8.36
C ILE A 62 2.97 9.48 -8.09
N VAL A 63 1.66 9.40 -7.87
CA VAL A 63 0.81 10.56 -7.57
C VAL A 63 1.08 11.11 -6.15
N PHE A 64 1.29 10.24 -5.15
CA PHE A 64 1.51 10.68 -3.76
C PHE A 64 2.96 11.10 -3.45
N ASP A 65 3.94 10.32 -3.94
CA ASP A 65 5.37 10.48 -3.62
C ASP A 65 6.13 11.20 -4.75
N GLY A 66 5.49 11.41 -5.91
CA GLY A 66 6.16 11.79 -7.15
C GLY A 66 6.87 10.61 -7.83
N GLY A 67 7.25 10.79 -9.09
CA GLY A 67 8.02 9.78 -9.83
C GLY A 67 7.85 9.90 -11.35
N PRO A 68 8.70 9.21 -12.13
CA PRO A 68 8.55 9.20 -13.59
C PRO A 68 7.31 8.39 -14.00
N ILE A 69 6.46 8.99 -14.83
CA ILE A 69 5.35 8.28 -15.47
C ILE A 69 5.91 7.15 -16.35
N PRO A 70 5.37 5.91 -16.26
CA PRO A 70 5.83 4.79 -17.08
C PRO A 70 5.77 5.10 -18.57
N THR A 71 6.81 4.76 -19.32
CA THR A 71 6.90 5.09 -20.76
C THR A 71 6.18 4.09 -21.68
N ASP A 72 5.74 2.96 -21.13
CA ASP A 72 5.13 1.82 -21.85
C ASP A 72 3.59 1.81 -21.78
N ILE A 73 2.97 2.90 -21.34
CA ILE A 73 1.51 3.09 -21.28
C ILE A 73 0.99 3.91 -22.47
N ASP A 74 -0.32 3.89 -22.69
CA ASP A 74 -0.93 4.68 -23.76
C ASP A 74 -0.94 6.19 -23.42
N ALA A 75 -1.00 7.02 -24.47
CA ALA A 75 -0.88 8.47 -24.34
C ALA A 75 -2.07 9.12 -23.61
N GLU A 76 -3.25 8.49 -23.60
CA GLU A 76 -4.41 9.02 -22.87
C GLU A 76 -4.23 8.80 -21.36
N LEU A 77 -3.75 7.61 -20.96
CA LEU A 77 -3.46 7.30 -19.57
C LEU A 77 -2.28 8.11 -19.02
N SER A 78 -1.20 8.28 -19.81
CA SER A 78 -0.08 9.15 -19.45
C SER A 78 -0.55 10.57 -19.14
N LYS A 79 -1.40 11.13 -20.01
CA LYS A 79 -1.95 12.48 -19.83
C LYS A 79 -2.83 12.59 -18.59
N ALA A 80 -3.64 11.57 -18.31
CA ALA A 80 -4.47 11.55 -17.11
C ALA A 80 -3.63 11.50 -15.82
N MET A 81 -2.52 10.78 -15.83
CA MET A 81 -1.57 10.77 -14.72
C MET A 81 -0.90 12.14 -14.54
N GLU A 82 -0.50 12.81 -15.62
CA GLU A 82 0.02 14.18 -15.56
C GLU A 82 -0.99 15.14 -14.93
N GLU A 83 -2.25 15.15 -15.41
CA GLU A 83 -3.31 16.02 -14.88
C GLU A 83 -3.57 15.75 -13.37
N MET A 84 -3.45 14.50 -12.92
CA MET A 84 -3.63 14.13 -11.52
C MET A 84 -2.44 14.52 -10.64
N ILE A 85 -1.21 14.34 -11.14
CA ILE A 85 0.02 14.78 -10.45
C ILE A 85 -0.01 16.29 -10.25
N ASP A 86 -0.37 17.05 -11.28
CA ASP A 86 -0.49 18.51 -11.20
C ASP A 86 -1.51 18.91 -10.12
N ALA A 87 -2.65 18.21 -10.02
CA ALA A 87 -3.65 18.48 -8.98
C ALA A 87 -3.16 18.15 -7.56
N PHE A 88 -2.37 17.07 -7.40
CA PHE A 88 -1.74 16.72 -6.13
C PHE A 88 -0.66 17.72 -5.73
N GLU A 89 0.07 18.29 -6.69
CA GLU A 89 1.07 19.33 -6.44
C GLU A 89 0.42 20.62 -5.91
N GLU A 90 -0.74 21.02 -6.44
CA GLU A 90 -1.51 22.17 -5.92
C GLU A 90 -2.06 21.90 -4.50
N LEU A 91 -2.53 20.68 -4.24
CA LEU A 91 -2.93 20.27 -2.89
C LEU A 91 -1.75 20.30 -1.92
N ASP A 92 -0.58 19.81 -2.33
CA ASP A 92 0.64 19.82 -1.53
C ASP A 92 1.06 21.23 -1.14
N GLN A 93 1.06 22.17 -2.09
CA GLN A 93 1.34 23.57 -1.80
C GLN A 93 0.36 24.16 -0.78
N THR A 94 -0.90 23.76 -0.85
CA THR A 94 -1.93 24.20 0.12
C THR A 94 -1.65 23.63 1.51
N ILE A 95 -1.35 22.34 1.62
CA ILE A 95 -1.02 21.68 2.90
C ILE A 95 0.24 22.29 3.53
N GLU A 96 1.29 22.50 2.73
CA GLU A 96 2.55 23.12 3.19
C GLU A 96 2.34 24.53 3.77
N SER A 97 1.29 25.24 3.33
CA SER A 97 0.97 26.58 3.80
C SER A 97 0.32 26.64 5.19
N LEU A 98 -0.18 25.52 5.73
CA LEU A 98 -0.85 25.46 7.04
C LEU A 98 0.10 25.71 8.23
N GLU A 99 1.42 25.54 8.05
CA GLU A 99 2.44 25.63 9.11
C GLU A 99 2.10 24.80 10.38
N GLU A 100 1.38 23.69 10.24
CA GLU A 100 0.90 22.85 11.35
C GLU A 100 1.78 21.62 11.56
N GLU A 101 2.34 21.46 12.77
CA GLU A 101 3.24 20.35 13.11
C GLU A 101 2.44 19.08 13.44
N GLY A 102 2.68 17.99 12.70
CA GLY A 102 2.02 16.70 12.92
C GLY A 102 0.77 16.45 12.08
N PHE A 103 0.44 17.36 11.16
CA PHE A 103 -0.66 17.21 10.21
C PHE A 103 -0.47 15.97 9.31
N ASP A 104 -1.50 15.13 9.18
CA ASP A 104 -1.45 13.87 8.43
C ASP A 104 -1.77 14.08 6.94
N ASP A 105 -0.80 14.61 6.20
CA ASP A 105 -0.89 14.90 4.77
C ASP A 105 -1.37 13.70 3.92
N ILE A 106 -0.89 12.49 4.24
CA ILE A 106 -1.29 11.25 3.56
C ILE A 106 -2.79 11.01 3.71
N LYS A 107 -3.38 11.37 4.86
CA LYS A 107 -4.83 11.22 5.08
C LYS A 107 -5.61 12.15 4.14
N VAL A 108 -5.27 13.44 4.09
CA VAL A 108 -5.92 14.40 3.18
C VAL A 108 -5.83 13.95 1.72
N LYS A 109 -4.62 13.58 1.30
CA LYS A 109 -4.35 13.07 -0.06
C LYS A 109 -5.16 11.81 -0.40
N SER A 110 -5.41 10.94 0.58
CA SER A 110 -6.22 9.72 0.38
C SER A 110 -7.69 10.01 0.13
N PHE A 111 -8.26 11.02 0.79
CA PHE A 111 -9.60 11.50 0.48
C PHE A 111 -9.64 12.18 -0.89
N PHE A 112 -8.67 13.05 -1.15
CA PHE A 112 -8.58 13.77 -2.42
C PHE A 112 -8.48 12.81 -3.61
N TYR A 113 -7.69 11.74 -3.50
CA TYR A 113 -7.56 10.72 -4.54
C TYR A 113 -8.91 10.15 -4.98
N ILE A 114 -9.79 9.85 -4.02
CA ILE A 114 -11.12 9.27 -4.30
C ILE A 114 -12.07 10.35 -4.83
N LEU A 115 -12.04 11.56 -4.26
CA LEU A 115 -12.82 12.70 -4.73
C LEU A 115 -12.46 13.13 -6.16
N TYR A 116 -11.19 12.96 -6.57
CA TYR A 116 -10.72 13.24 -7.93
C TYR A 116 -11.50 12.46 -8.99
N PHE A 117 -11.98 11.26 -8.65
CA PHE A 117 -12.78 10.41 -9.55
C PHE A 117 -14.29 10.50 -9.30
N ALA A 118 -14.73 11.26 -8.30
CA ALA A 118 -16.13 11.44 -8.01
C ALA A 118 -16.81 12.24 -9.13
N LYS A 119 -17.95 11.73 -9.61
CA LYS A 119 -18.54 12.02 -10.93
C LYS A 119 -18.90 13.50 -11.19
N ASP A 120 -18.93 14.34 -10.17
CA ASP A 120 -19.47 15.70 -10.24
C ASP A 120 -18.53 16.80 -9.68
N LEU A 121 -17.32 16.46 -9.23
CA LEU A 121 -16.29 17.42 -8.81
C LEU A 121 -15.36 17.71 -10.00
N THR A 122 -15.57 18.84 -10.68
CA THR A 122 -14.94 19.09 -11.99
C THR A 122 -14.04 20.32 -12.07
N ASP A 123 -13.95 21.12 -11.01
CA ASP A 123 -13.01 22.24 -10.92
C ASP A 123 -12.39 22.21 -9.52
N PHE A 124 -11.11 21.85 -9.45
CA PHE A 124 -10.28 21.97 -8.26
C PHE A 124 -9.51 23.28 -8.37
N ASP A 125 -10.06 24.33 -7.78
CA ASP A 125 -9.40 25.64 -7.68
C ASP A 125 -8.80 25.85 -6.29
N GLU A 126 -8.13 26.99 -6.10
CA GLU A 126 -7.47 27.34 -4.84
C GLU A 126 -8.45 27.36 -3.64
N GLU A 127 -9.70 27.78 -3.88
CA GLU A 127 -10.76 27.80 -2.85
C GLU A 127 -11.18 26.37 -2.47
N PHE A 128 -11.26 25.47 -3.45
CA PHE A 128 -11.49 24.05 -3.20
C PHE A 128 -10.40 23.43 -2.34
N TYR A 129 -9.11 23.60 -2.69
CA TYR A 129 -8.03 22.97 -1.94
C TYR A 129 -7.96 23.48 -0.50
N ALA A 130 -8.12 24.79 -0.29
CA ALA A 130 -8.14 25.37 1.04
C ALA A 130 -9.32 24.85 1.88
N GLY A 131 -10.53 24.80 1.31
CA GLY A 131 -11.70 24.28 2.00
C GLY A 131 -11.61 22.78 2.30
N LEU A 132 -11.03 22.00 1.37
CA LEU A 132 -10.77 20.58 1.58
C LEU A 132 -9.83 20.38 2.77
N VAL A 133 -8.71 21.11 2.81
CA VAL A 133 -7.70 20.98 3.87
C VAL A 133 -8.24 21.42 5.23
N ASP A 134 -9.03 22.50 5.29
CA ASP A 134 -9.68 23.01 6.51
C ASP A 134 -10.59 21.95 7.17
N CYS A 135 -11.19 21.06 6.38
CA CYS A 135 -11.99 19.96 6.92
C CYS A 135 -11.18 19.02 7.83
N PHE A 136 -9.85 18.97 7.71
CA PHE A 136 -8.97 18.07 8.46
C PHE A 136 -8.26 18.75 9.65
N VAL A 137 -8.21 20.07 9.69
CA VAL A 137 -7.51 20.82 10.75
C VAL A 137 -8.18 20.56 12.11
N ASP A 138 -7.37 20.32 13.13
CA ASP A 138 -7.78 19.98 14.50
C ASP A 138 -8.66 18.72 14.63
N LYS A 139 -8.67 17.81 13.64
CA LYS A 139 -9.48 16.58 13.64
C LYS A 139 -8.65 15.31 13.54
N ASP A 140 -8.83 14.43 14.52
CA ASP A 140 -8.15 13.13 14.56
C ASP A 140 -9.05 11.97 14.12
N GLU A 141 -10.37 12.07 14.35
CA GLU A 141 -11.33 10.99 14.11
C GLU A 141 -11.91 11.01 12.69
N ASP A 142 -11.86 9.86 12.00
CA ASP A 142 -12.34 9.74 10.61
C ASP A 142 -13.82 10.15 10.46
N ASN A 143 -14.67 9.88 11.45
CA ASN A 143 -16.09 10.22 11.37
C ASN A 143 -16.32 11.74 11.36
N GLU A 144 -15.54 12.50 12.13
CA GLU A 144 -15.65 13.97 12.15
C GLU A 144 -15.21 14.56 10.81
N ILE A 145 -14.16 13.98 10.21
CA ILE A 145 -13.68 14.35 8.87
C ILE A 145 -14.73 14.06 7.81
N TYR A 146 -15.39 12.89 7.85
CA TYR A 146 -16.48 12.58 6.92
C TYR A 146 -17.63 13.58 7.07
N GLU A 147 -18.08 13.87 8.29
CA GLU A 147 -19.21 14.79 8.52
C GLU A 147 -18.94 16.19 7.95
N GLU A 148 -17.75 16.76 8.18
CA GLU A 148 -17.38 18.06 7.61
C GLU A 148 -17.28 18.04 6.09
N LEU A 149 -16.64 17.01 5.52
CA LEU A 149 -16.48 16.90 4.07
C LEU A 149 -17.82 16.71 3.37
N GLU A 150 -18.73 15.94 3.96
CA GLU A 150 -20.07 15.72 3.40
C GLU A 150 -20.89 17.02 3.38
N ASP A 151 -20.77 17.86 4.41
CA ASP A 151 -21.41 19.20 4.44
C ASP A 151 -20.76 20.15 3.43
N TYR A 152 -19.42 20.26 3.45
CA TYR A 152 -18.65 21.14 2.57
C TYR A 152 -18.90 20.84 1.09
N LEU A 153 -18.84 19.56 0.72
CA LEU A 153 -18.98 19.11 -0.68
C LEU A 153 -20.43 18.93 -1.11
N SER A 154 -21.39 18.95 -0.17
CA SER A 154 -22.76 18.46 -0.41
C SER A 154 -22.75 17.06 -1.06
N TYR A 155 -21.85 16.21 -0.57
CA TYR A 155 -21.57 14.86 -1.07
C TYR A 155 -21.81 13.85 0.06
N GLU A 156 -22.22 12.62 -0.25
CA GLU A 156 -22.35 11.56 0.76
C GLU A 156 -21.43 10.41 0.37
N PHE A 157 -20.47 10.08 1.22
CA PHE A 157 -19.54 8.99 0.94
C PHE A 157 -20.25 7.65 1.14
N THR A 158 -20.19 6.80 0.12
CA THR A 158 -20.66 5.42 0.23
C THR A 158 -19.71 4.60 1.11
N GLU A 159 -20.22 3.53 1.73
CA GLU A 159 -19.40 2.60 2.52
C GLU A 159 -18.21 2.02 1.73
N THR A 160 -18.39 1.85 0.41
CA THR A 160 -17.31 1.41 -0.49
C THR A 160 -16.20 2.44 -0.56
N GLU A 161 -16.54 3.72 -0.76
CA GLU A 161 -15.54 4.80 -0.83
C GLU A 161 -14.83 4.98 0.50
N LYS A 162 -15.55 4.94 1.62
CA LYS A 162 -14.94 5.00 2.96
C LYS A 162 -13.90 3.90 3.16
N MET A 163 -14.21 2.69 2.72
CA MET A 163 -13.28 1.55 2.74
C MET A 163 -12.09 1.77 1.80
N GLU A 164 -12.30 2.28 0.59
CA GLU A 164 -11.25 2.54 -0.39
C GLU A 164 -10.28 3.64 0.08
N ILE A 165 -10.79 4.74 0.64
CA ILE A 165 -10.00 5.82 1.25
C ILE A 165 -9.10 5.26 2.36
N ARG A 166 -9.69 4.50 3.29
CA ARG A 166 -8.95 3.86 4.39
C ARG A 166 -7.84 2.94 3.86
N ASN A 167 -8.17 2.11 2.87
CA ASN A 167 -7.24 1.15 2.30
C ASN A 167 -6.08 1.84 1.57
N LEU A 168 -6.36 2.91 0.83
CA LEU A 168 -5.35 3.73 0.17
C LEU A 168 -4.43 4.42 1.19
N TYR A 169 -5.02 5.05 2.22
CA TYR A 169 -4.27 5.68 3.30
C TYR A 169 -3.30 4.71 3.95
N LEU A 170 -3.78 3.53 4.34
CA LEU A 170 -2.94 2.53 4.96
C LEU A 170 -1.88 1.98 3.98
N PHE A 171 -2.22 1.85 2.69
CA PHE A 171 -1.27 1.44 1.66
C PHE A 171 -0.13 2.44 1.47
N ILE A 172 -0.43 3.73 1.37
CA ILE A 172 0.59 4.77 1.19
C ILE A 172 1.42 4.93 2.46
N LYS A 173 0.76 4.97 3.62
CA LYS A 173 1.43 5.19 4.90
C LYS A 173 2.26 3.99 5.37
N TYR A 174 1.79 2.76 5.10
CA TYR A 174 2.35 1.53 5.68
C TYR A 174 2.72 0.44 4.67
N GLY A 175 2.42 0.60 3.38
CA GLY A 175 2.73 -0.36 2.32
C GLY A 175 1.67 -1.45 2.10
N TYR A 176 1.97 -2.39 1.18
CA TYR A 176 1.02 -3.30 0.52
C TYR A 176 -0.01 -4.02 1.39
N SER A 177 0.27 -4.32 2.66
CA SER A 177 -0.58 -5.28 3.36
C SER A 177 -1.67 -4.68 4.25
N ALA A 178 -2.22 -3.56 3.81
CA ALA A 178 -3.47 -3.03 4.34
C ALA A 178 -4.70 -3.17 3.43
N THR A 179 -4.56 -3.77 2.24
CA THR A 179 -5.68 -3.87 1.26
C THR A 179 -6.04 -5.33 0.93
N ASP A 180 -6.65 -5.97 1.93
CA ASP A 180 -7.44 -7.21 1.92
C ASP A 180 -7.50 -8.06 0.61
N LYS A 181 -6.42 -8.78 0.34
CA LYS A 181 -6.52 -10.23 0.53
C LYS A 181 -5.60 -10.61 1.68
N ILE A 182 -6.23 -10.94 2.80
CA ILE A 182 -5.74 -11.08 4.19
C ILE A 182 -6.07 -9.83 5.01
N THR A 183 -7.10 -10.01 5.83
CA THR A 183 -7.72 -9.08 6.78
C THR A 183 -6.71 -8.18 7.48
N GLY A 184 -6.77 -6.88 7.19
CA GLY A 184 -6.00 -5.77 7.76
C GLY A 184 -6.32 -5.42 9.22
N ILE A 185 -6.54 -6.44 10.05
CA ILE A 185 -6.34 -6.38 11.50
C ILE A 185 -5.48 -7.60 11.78
N PRO A 186 -4.26 -7.43 12.32
CA PRO A 186 -3.45 -8.55 12.79
C PRO A 186 -4.32 -9.48 13.63
N GLY A 187 -4.32 -10.78 13.31
CA GLY A 187 -4.98 -11.79 14.15
C GLY A 187 -4.51 -11.70 15.60
N GLU A 188 -5.16 -12.41 16.52
CA GLU A 188 -4.74 -12.40 17.92
C GLU A 188 -3.24 -12.76 18.05
N ALA A 189 -2.50 -11.90 18.73
CA ALA A 189 -1.10 -12.19 19.03
C ALA A 189 -1.00 -13.49 19.85
N PHE A 190 0.13 -14.18 19.72
CA PHE A 190 0.40 -15.34 20.56
C PHE A 190 0.31 -14.96 22.03
N ASN A 191 -0.45 -15.75 22.80
CA ASN A 191 -0.38 -15.67 24.26
C ASN A 191 0.99 -16.15 24.75
N ASP A 192 1.30 -15.87 26.02
CA ASP A 192 2.60 -16.17 26.63
C ASP A 192 3.00 -17.65 26.49
N ALA A 193 2.05 -18.59 26.57
CA ALA A 193 2.33 -20.01 26.46
C ALA A 193 2.72 -20.41 25.03
N THR A 194 2.01 -19.90 24.02
CA THR A 194 2.32 -20.12 22.61
C THR A 194 3.65 -19.47 22.24
N PHE A 195 3.90 -18.23 22.69
CA PHE A 195 5.19 -17.57 22.47
C PHE A 195 6.35 -18.32 23.16
N ALA A 196 6.15 -18.83 24.37
CA ALA A 196 7.16 -19.63 25.06
C ALA A 196 7.50 -20.93 24.30
N GLN A 197 6.52 -21.59 23.65
CA GLN A 197 6.77 -22.75 22.79
C GLN A 197 7.60 -22.39 21.56
N LEU A 198 7.27 -21.29 20.89
CA LEU A 198 8.04 -20.75 19.78
C LEU A 198 9.51 -20.51 20.21
N MET A 199 9.71 -19.84 21.35
CA MET A 199 11.05 -19.53 21.86
C MET A 199 11.82 -20.76 22.35
N GLN A 200 11.14 -21.77 22.89
CA GLN A 200 11.77 -23.04 23.27
C GLN A 200 12.40 -23.73 22.06
N GLU A 201 11.76 -23.65 20.89
CA GLU A 201 12.35 -24.16 19.65
C GLU A 201 13.46 -23.23 19.15
N ALA A 202 13.20 -21.93 19.06
CA ALA A 202 14.10 -20.93 18.48
C ALA A 202 15.48 -20.89 19.16
N THR A 203 15.50 -20.95 20.49
CA THR A 203 16.72 -20.77 21.29
C THR A 203 17.69 -21.95 21.22
N LYS A 204 17.25 -23.13 20.73
CA LYS A 204 18.12 -24.30 20.53
C LYS A 204 19.27 -24.04 19.54
N TYR A 205 19.07 -23.08 18.65
CA TYR A 205 19.97 -22.82 17.52
C TYR A 205 20.84 -21.59 17.70
N ILE A 206 20.73 -20.88 18.84
CA ILE A 206 21.60 -19.73 19.12
C ILE A 206 23.07 -20.17 19.05
N GLY A 207 23.87 -19.38 18.33
CA GLY A 207 25.28 -19.66 18.08
C GLY A 207 25.56 -20.53 16.85
N PHE A 208 24.56 -21.09 16.18
CA PHE A 208 24.77 -21.77 14.90
C PHE A 208 25.20 -20.75 13.82
N PRO A 209 26.07 -21.13 12.87
CA PRO A 209 26.52 -20.23 11.81
C PRO A 209 25.44 -20.04 10.74
N TYR A 210 25.44 -18.89 10.07
CA TYR A 210 24.57 -18.69 8.90
C TYR A 210 24.97 -19.64 7.76
N GLN A 211 24.00 -20.26 7.10
CA GLN A 211 24.20 -21.07 5.90
C GLN A 211 23.13 -20.77 4.86
N TRP A 212 23.56 -20.21 3.72
CA TRP A 212 22.66 -19.85 2.63
C TRP A 212 21.89 -21.07 2.09
N GLY A 213 20.56 -21.01 2.09
CA GLY A 213 19.70 -22.14 1.70
C GLY A 213 19.50 -23.18 2.82
N GLY A 214 20.20 -23.05 3.94
CA GLY A 214 20.06 -23.90 5.12
C GLY A 214 18.65 -23.80 5.70
N SER A 215 18.09 -24.93 6.10
CA SER A 215 16.73 -24.96 6.66
C SER A 215 16.50 -26.11 7.64
N THR A 216 17.56 -26.74 8.14
CA THR A 216 17.51 -27.81 9.14
C THR A 216 18.72 -27.72 10.08
N PRO A 217 18.67 -28.28 11.29
CA PRO A 217 19.80 -28.25 12.22
C PRO A 217 21.11 -28.81 11.64
N GLU A 218 21.04 -29.82 10.77
CA GLU A 218 22.20 -30.45 10.13
C GLU A 218 22.84 -29.57 9.05
N THR A 219 22.03 -28.75 8.37
CA THR A 219 22.49 -27.80 7.34
C THR A 219 22.73 -26.40 7.90
N SER A 220 22.45 -26.19 9.19
CA SER A 220 22.16 -24.89 9.77
C SER A 220 21.06 -24.16 8.98
N PHE A 221 20.99 -22.84 9.10
CA PHE A 221 19.88 -22.06 8.61
C PHE A 221 20.33 -20.83 7.81
N ASP A 222 19.50 -20.43 6.85
CA ASP A 222 19.40 -19.03 6.43
C ASP A 222 18.29 -18.32 7.22
N CYS A 223 18.13 -17.01 6.99
CA CYS A 223 17.16 -16.19 7.71
C CYS A 223 15.73 -16.75 7.64
N SER A 224 15.26 -17.08 6.43
CA SER A 224 13.93 -17.61 6.19
C SER A 224 13.78 -19.07 6.60
N GLY A 225 14.82 -19.88 6.42
CA GLY A 225 14.87 -21.29 6.81
C GLY A 225 14.79 -21.46 8.31
N PHE A 226 15.45 -20.60 9.08
CA PHE A 226 15.34 -20.55 10.54
C PHE A 226 13.90 -20.28 10.98
N VAL A 227 13.26 -19.23 10.45
CA VAL A 227 11.87 -18.89 10.80
C VAL A 227 10.91 -20.02 10.43
N CYS A 228 11.00 -20.56 9.20
CA CYS A 228 10.17 -21.68 8.76
C CYS A 228 10.31 -22.90 9.70
N TRP A 229 11.55 -23.23 10.06
CA TRP A 229 11.84 -24.35 10.94
C TRP A 229 11.24 -24.14 12.33
N VAL A 230 11.48 -22.97 12.94
CA VAL A 230 11.06 -22.66 14.30
C VAL A 230 9.53 -22.63 14.43
N TYR A 231 8.82 -21.97 13.51
CA TYR A 231 7.35 -21.94 13.57
C TYR A 231 6.76 -23.35 13.40
N THR A 232 7.29 -24.13 12.47
CA THR A 232 6.80 -25.49 12.19
C THR A 232 7.11 -26.46 13.34
N HIS A 233 8.33 -26.46 13.86
CA HIS A 233 8.77 -27.45 14.87
C HIS A 233 8.41 -27.08 16.31
N SER A 234 8.10 -25.81 16.58
CA SER A 234 7.43 -25.43 17.84
C SER A 234 5.96 -25.88 17.86
N GLY A 235 5.36 -26.14 16.69
CA GLY A 235 3.97 -26.56 16.55
C GLY A 235 2.96 -25.40 16.58
N VAL A 236 3.41 -24.14 16.60
CA VAL A 236 2.53 -22.98 16.69
C VAL A 236 1.93 -22.58 15.33
N HIS A 237 2.64 -22.85 14.22
CA HIS A 237 2.15 -22.59 12.86
C HIS A 237 2.92 -23.45 11.85
N ASN A 238 2.21 -24.09 10.92
CA ASN A 238 2.87 -24.86 9.87
C ASN A 238 3.38 -23.93 8.76
N LEU A 239 4.69 -23.68 8.74
CA LEU A 239 5.35 -22.79 7.76
C LEU A 239 6.40 -23.56 6.95
N PRO A 240 6.02 -24.18 5.82
CA PRO A 240 6.96 -24.87 4.95
C PRO A 240 8.07 -23.94 4.45
N ARG A 241 9.25 -24.51 4.13
CA ARG A 241 10.41 -23.75 3.64
C ARG A 241 10.02 -22.84 2.47
N THR A 242 10.19 -21.53 2.67
CA THR A 242 9.88 -20.50 1.67
C THR A 242 10.72 -19.24 1.90
N SER A 243 10.79 -18.32 0.94
CA SER A 243 11.64 -17.11 1.05
C SER A 243 11.07 -16.08 2.03
N ALA A 244 11.92 -15.18 2.55
CA ALA A 244 11.47 -14.08 3.42
C ALA A 244 10.36 -13.24 2.77
N GLN A 245 10.47 -12.96 1.46
CA GLN A 245 9.43 -12.29 0.69
C GLN A 245 8.12 -13.07 0.67
N GLN A 246 8.17 -14.38 0.46
CA GLN A 246 6.96 -15.21 0.46
C GLN A 246 6.33 -15.35 1.87
N ILE A 247 7.13 -15.32 2.94
CA ILE A 247 6.61 -15.25 4.31
C ILE A 247 5.90 -13.89 4.51
N TYR A 248 6.53 -12.80 4.10
CA TYR A 248 5.93 -11.46 4.18
C TYR A 248 4.58 -11.40 3.46
N ASN A 249 4.48 -11.97 2.25
CA ASN A 249 3.25 -12.01 1.47
C ASN A 249 2.12 -12.86 2.11
N GLN A 250 2.43 -13.65 3.14
CA GLN A 250 1.44 -14.43 3.92
C GLN A 250 1.03 -13.73 5.22
N CYS A 251 1.73 -12.66 5.62
CA CYS A 251 1.49 -11.98 6.89
C CYS A 251 0.46 -10.85 6.76
N THR A 252 -0.23 -10.56 7.86
CA THR A 252 -0.89 -9.27 8.11
C THR A 252 0.09 -8.29 8.77
N PRO A 253 0.34 -7.09 8.22
CA PRO A 253 1.18 -6.04 8.78
C PRO A 253 0.73 -5.65 10.15
N VAL A 254 1.72 -5.39 10.98
CA VAL A 254 1.50 -4.91 12.32
C VAL A 254 2.16 -3.54 12.44
N SER A 255 1.44 -2.57 13.00
CA SER A 255 2.02 -1.28 13.33
C SER A 255 3.07 -1.44 14.44
N LYS A 256 3.96 -0.46 14.59
CA LYS A 256 4.99 -0.48 15.65
C LYS A 256 4.40 -0.51 17.06
N ASP A 257 3.21 0.05 17.25
CA ASP A 257 2.54 0.11 18.56
C ASP A 257 1.76 -1.18 18.87
N GLU A 258 1.41 -1.95 17.85
CA GLU A 258 0.68 -3.20 17.98
C GLU A 258 1.56 -4.45 17.91
N VAL A 259 2.85 -4.29 17.57
CA VAL A 259 3.79 -5.42 17.45
C VAL A 259 3.95 -6.14 18.79
N LYS A 260 3.81 -7.46 18.76
CA LYS A 260 3.91 -8.34 19.93
C LYS A 260 4.95 -9.43 19.72
N PRO A 261 5.55 -9.97 20.79
CA PRO A 261 6.47 -11.09 20.70
C PRO A 261 5.84 -12.27 19.92
N GLY A 262 6.57 -12.80 18.96
CA GLY A 262 6.07 -13.81 18.01
C GLY A 262 5.59 -13.24 16.67
N ASP A 263 5.51 -11.92 16.51
CA ASP A 263 5.42 -11.29 15.19
C ASP A 263 6.77 -11.38 14.46
N LEU A 264 6.75 -11.17 13.15
CA LEU A 264 7.91 -11.17 12.29
C LEU A 264 8.32 -9.74 11.96
N VAL A 265 9.63 -9.52 11.88
CA VAL A 265 10.22 -8.27 11.40
C VAL A 265 10.99 -8.52 10.11
N PHE A 266 10.76 -7.65 9.12
CA PHE A 266 11.27 -7.78 7.76
C PHE A 266 12.19 -6.61 7.41
N PHE A 267 13.17 -6.87 6.55
CA PHE A 267 14.16 -5.89 6.14
C PHE A 267 14.45 -5.92 4.64
N THR A 268 14.86 -4.79 4.09
CA THR A 268 15.22 -4.58 2.68
C THR A 268 16.69 -4.25 2.52
N GLY A 269 17.26 -4.52 1.34
CA GLY A 269 18.63 -4.14 0.98
C GLY A 269 19.77 -4.71 1.84
N THR A 270 19.55 -5.79 2.60
CA THR A 270 20.62 -6.40 3.41
C THR A 270 21.62 -7.19 2.58
N TYR A 271 21.21 -7.64 1.39
CA TYR A 271 22.05 -8.18 0.33
C TYR A 271 21.44 -7.85 -1.04
N GLN A 272 22.22 -8.04 -2.11
CA GLN A 272 21.76 -7.79 -3.47
C GLN A 272 20.68 -8.81 -3.88
N SER A 273 19.47 -8.32 -4.10
CA SER A 273 18.27 -9.12 -4.40
C SER A 273 17.38 -8.37 -5.36
N SER A 274 16.62 -9.09 -6.19
CA SER A 274 15.51 -8.51 -6.94
C SER A 274 14.21 -8.41 -6.14
N ASN A 275 14.13 -9.11 -5.00
CA ASN A 275 12.99 -9.05 -4.09
C ASN A 275 13.19 -7.91 -3.07
N PRO A 276 12.13 -7.15 -2.75
CA PRO A 276 12.17 -6.10 -1.72
C PRO A 276 12.59 -6.61 -0.34
N VAL A 277 12.00 -7.72 0.12
CA VAL A 277 12.34 -8.32 1.41
C VAL A 277 13.57 -9.21 1.25
N THR A 278 14.61 -8.86 2.00
CA THR A 278 15.94 -9.48 1.97
C THR A 278 16.35 -10.08 3.32
N HIS A 279 15.71 -9.72 4.43
CA HIS A 279 15.96 -10.39 5.71
C HIS A 279 14.69 -10.50 6.55
N ILE A 280 14.67 -11.46 7.47
CA ILE A 280 13.57 -11.72 8.39
C ILE A 280 14.09 -12.14 9.76
N GLY A 281 13.35 -11.77 10.82
CA GLY A 281 13.57 -12.22 12.19
C GLY A 281 12.25 -12.35 12.95
N ILE A 282 12.31 -12.99 14.12
CA ILE A 282 11.18 -13.12 15.05
C ILE A 282 11.30 -11.97 16.05
N TYR A 283 10.30 -11.10 16.14
CA TYR A 283 10.23 -10.06 17.17
C TYR A 283 10.01 -10.70 18.54
N VAL A 284 10.80 -10.29 19.53
CA VAL A 284 10.79 -10.90 20.88
C VAL A 284 10.47 -9.90 21.99
N GLY A 285 9.98 -8.71 21.63
CA GLY A 285 9.77 -7.62 22.57
C GLY A 285 11.00 -6.72 22.73
N ASP A 286 10.86 -5.64 23.49
CA ASP A 286 11.93 -4.70 23.86
C ASP A 286 12.77 -4.19 22.68
N ASN A 287 12.13 -3.99 21.52
CA ASN A 287 12.78 -3.57 20.28
C ASN A 287 13.92 -4.53 19.84
N GLN A 288 13.75 -5.83 20.13
CA GLN A 288 14.69 -6.88 19.77
C GLN A 288 14.06 -7.90 18.83
N MET A 289 14.91 -8.56 18.04
CA MET A 289 14.57 -9.77 17.31
C MET A 289 15.51 -10.91 17.64
N LEU A 290 15.03 -12.14 17.50
CA LEU A 290 15.85 -13.35 17.33
C LEU A 290 15.85 -13.71 15.85
N HIS A 291 17.03 -13.77 15.23
CA HIS A 291 17.16 -14.03 13.80
C HIS A 291 18.36 -14.93 13.52
N CYS A 292 18.35 -15.57 12.35
CA CYS A 292 19.56 -16.16 11.80
C CYS A 292 20.40 -15.07 11.13
N GLY A 293 21.15 -14.34 11.96
CA GLY A 293 22.35 -13.61 11.55
C GLY A 293 23.54 -14.54 11.45
N ASP A 294 24.75 -14.00 11.53
CA ASP A 294 25.97 -14.81 11.61
C ASP A 294 26.79 -14.44 12.85
N PRO A 295 26.64 -15.18 13.96
CA PRO A 295 25.81 -16.38 14.16
C PRO A 295 24.32 -16.07 14.43
N ILE A 296 23.48 -17.11 14.53
CA ILE A 296 22.10 -17.01 15.04
C ILE A 296 22.10 -16.40 16.44
N GLY A 297 21.30 -15.35 16.64
CA GLY A 297 21.27 -14.65 17.92
C GLY A 297 20.29 -13.48 17.95
N TYR A 298 20.37 -12.71 19.03
CA TYR A 298 19.53 -11.53 19.23
C TYR A 298 20.15 -10.30 18.57
N ALA A 299 19.30 -9.44 18.01
CA ALA A 299 19.68 -8.15 17.47
C ALA A 299 18.74 -7.04 17.98
N ASN A 300 19.31 -5.86 18.27
CA ASN A 300 18.56 -4.67 18.65
C ASN A 300 18.13 -3.91 17.39
N LEU A 301 16.83 -3.75 17.19
CA LEU A 301 16.23 -3.09 16.02
C LEU A 301 16.50 -1.58 15.98
N GLY A 302 16.90 -0.97 17.10
CA GLY A 302 17.32 0.43 17.19
C GLY A 302 18.76 0.68 16.72
N ASN A 303 19.52 -0.36 16.36
CA ASN A 303 20.81 -0.18 15.70
C ASN A 303 20.61 0.50 14.34
N SER A 304 21.47 1.47 14.00
CA SER A 304 21.37 2.24 12.75
C SER A 304 21.31 1.38 11.49
N TYR A 305 21.97 0.22 11.48
CA TYR A 305 21.86 -0.74 10.39
C TYR A 305 20.42 -1.25 10.24
N TRP A 306 19.82 -1.78 11.31
CA TRP A 306 18.47 -2.33 11.26
C TRP A 306 17.40 -1.26 11.04
N VAL A 307 17.59 -0.05 11.58
CA VAL A 307 16.72 1.10 11.28
C VAL A 307 16.76 1.43 9.80
N LYS A 308 17.94 1.52 9.20
CA LYS A 308 18.10 1.85 7.76
C LYS A 308 17.49 0.79 6.84
N HIS A 309 17.56 -0.47 7.25
CA HIS A 309 17.10 -1.60 6.45
C HIS A 309 15.68 -2.04 6.80
N PHE A 310 15.00 -1.39 7.75
CA PHE A 310 13.65 -1.77 8.18
C PHE A 310 12.67 -1.73 6.99
N TYR A 311 11.84 -2.77 6.89
CA TYR A 311 10.81 -2.85 5.86
C TYR A 311 9.40 -2.86 6.47
N GLY A 312 9.19 -3.66 7.53
CA GLY A 312 7.88 -3.71 8.21
C GLY A 312 7.82 -4.84 9.24
N PHE A 313 6.73 -4.86 10.02
CA PHE A 313 6.34 -6.01 10.84
C PHE A 313 5.19 -6.76 10.19
N GLY A 314 5.04 -8.05 10.51
CA GLY A 314 3.91 -8.86 10.06
C GLY A 314 3.60 -10.02 10.99
N ARG A 315 2.32 -10.39 11.08
CA ARG A 315 1.78 -11.50 11.87
C ARG A 315 1.23 -12.57 10.94
N LEU A 316 1.58 -13.83 11.19
CA LEU A 316 1.07 -15.02 10.48
C LEU A 316 -0.26 -15.53 11.05
#